data_AF-A0A0Q8QR07-F1
#
_entry.id   AF-A0A0Q8QR07-F1
#
_cell.length_a   1.000
_cell.length_b   1.000
_cell.length_c   1.000
_cell.angle_alpha   90.00
_cell.angle_beta   90.00
_cell.angle_gamma   90.00
#
_symmetry.space_group_name_H-M   'P 1'
#
loop_
_entity.id
_entity.type
_entity.pdbx_description
1 polymer ?
#
loop_
_entity_poly.entity_id
_entity_poly.type
_entity_poly.pdbx_seq_one_letter_code
_entity_poly.pdbx_strand_id
1 'polypeptide(L)'
;MNALLKGDYEFYKPGDEPLIFPIYQVDSTIKQSPLIHLRILVYLHDLFRGTSDDAERYASVSSLFAYFDVMSISEVALQRAVAALLSAGLVQPYDLSKKGYSDDQRIAITESGLIHLELAIYNPVFFEQMALTTRVTDPDAAQKIKEAYTAKVPLNQRLENVRSLFCKFLTSEDMQHCKVPEGAEFHAQAEIAFELARRWQSSSASVNEMLQLPEVAAEGVRGIVEQFDYARGFGFVDIPSLKDRAFLHASTIERSDAGDICDGDDIICDIARNNKGLAVSKIVEVSRAESPAFRSVVIKILEERGYGFVHIEETGIDAFFHFHLLSSRQRSELYEGQELLVEVKTDKQGKSQVRRVIG
;
A
#
# COMPACT_ATOMS: atom_id res chain seq x y z
N MET A 1 31.68 18.72 -18.58
CA MET A 1 30.50 17.99 -18.06
C MET A 1 29.27 18.77 -18.51
N ASN A 2 28.58 18.31 -19.56
CA ASN A 2 27.38 18.99 -20.07
C ASN A 2 26.21 18.01 -20.00
N ALA A 3 25.09 18.46 -19.43
CA ALA A 3 23.81 17.77 -19.51
C ALA A 3 23.35 17.67 -20.97
N LEU A 4 22.63 16.60 -21.30
CA LEU A 4 22.29 16.18 -22.67
C LEU A 4 21.14 16.96 -23.32
N LEU A 5 20.40 17.77 -22.55
CA LEU A 5 19.32 18.62 -23.05
C LEU A 5 19.60 20.08 -22.70
N LYS A 6 19.70 20.93 -23.72
CA LYS A 6 19.52 22.39 -23.59
C LYS A 6 18.13 22.72 -24.13
N GLY A 7 17.19 23.01 -23.24
CA GLY A 7 15.82 23.44 -23.58
C GLY A 7 15.08 23.95 -22.35
N ASP A 8 14.54 25.18 -22.46
CA ASP A 8 13.65 25.94 -21.57
C ASP A 8 14.02 26.12 -20.09
N TYR A 9 15.08 26.89 -19.86
CA TYR A 9 15.44 27.39 -18.52
C TYR A 9 14.65 28.64 -18.08
N GLU A 10 13.78 29.22 -18.92
CA GLU A 10 13.06 30.48 -18.63
C GLU A 10 11.61 30.30 -18.18
N PHE A 11 11.13 29.08 -17.94
CA PHE A 11 9.77 28.90 -17.43
C PHE A 11 9.62 29.31 -15.95
N TYR A 12 10.73 29.33 -15.19
CA TYR A 12 10.74 29.61 -13.76
C TYR A 12 11.27 31.03 -13.49
N LYS A 13 10.45 31.84 -12.83
CA LYS A 13 10.80 33.21 -12.46
C LYS A 13 11.75 33.18 -11.24
N PRO A 14 12.56 34.22 -11.04
CA PRO A 14 13.32 34.38 -9.80
C PRO A 14 12.36 34.42 -8.59
N GLY A 15 12.34 33.36 -7.79
CA GLY A 15 11.44 33.20 -6.63
C GLY A 15 10.55 31.95 -6.67
N ASP A 16 10.49 31.21 -7.78
CA ASP A 16 9.77 29.93 -7.81
C ASP A 16 10.57 28.85 -7.06
N GLU A 17 10.00 28.30 -5.98
CA GLU A 17 10.48 27.06 -5.39
C GLU A 17 10.22 25.93 -6.39
N PRO A 18 11.22 25.12 -6.78
CA PRO A 18 11.01 24.06 -7.75
C PRO A 18 10.02 23.05 -7.18
N LEU A 19 8.80 23.04 -7.75
CA LEU A 19 7.70 22.14 -7.34
C LEU A 19 8.02 20.65 -7.54
N ILE A 20 9.05 20.34 -8.32
CA ILE A 20 9.51 18.99 -8.61
C ILE A 20 10.91 18.81 -8.04
N PHE A 21 11.00 17.93 -7.04
CA PHE A 21 12.26 17.53 -6.44
C PHE A 21 12.86 16.33 -7.19
N PRO A 22 14.16 16.35 -7.54
CA PRO A 22 14.82 15.22 -8.20
C PRO A 22 15.08 14.08 -7.21
N ILE A 23 14.04 13.28 -6.94
CA ILE A 23 14.01 12.31 -5.83
C ILE A 23 15.11 11.25 -5.87
N TYR A 24 15.59 10.89 -7.07
CA TYR A 24 16.66 9.90 -7.28
C TYR A 24 18.07 10.51 -7.30
N GLN A 25 18.19 11.83 -7.16
CA GLN A 25 19.49 12.49 -7.20
C GLN A 25 20.30 12.18 -5.95
N VAL A 26 21.58 11.89 -6.14
CA VAL A 26 22.54 11.69 -5.05
C VAL A 26 23.55 12.84 -4.97
N ASP A 27 24.16 12.99 -3.80
CA ASP A 27 25.26 13.92 -3.59
C ASP A 27 26.51 13.42 -4.34
N SER A 28 27.23 14.32 -5.00
CA SER A 28 28.41 13.98 -5.82
C SER A 28 29.67 13.65 -5.00
N THR A 29 29.66 13.92 -3.70
CA THR A 29 30.84 13.84 -2.82
C THR A 29 30.84 12.60 -1.93
N ILE A 30 29.69 11.95 -1.76
CA ILE A 30 29.51 10.81 -0.86
C ILE A 30 28.86 9.65 -1.60
N LYS A 31 29.18 8.42 -1.18
CA LYS A 31 28.52 7.21 -1.68
C LYS A 31 27.24 6.98 -0.91
N GLN A 32 26.13 6.86 -1.61
CA GLN A 32 24.81 6.65 -1.02
C GLN A 32 23.90 5.93 -1.99
N SER A 33 22.85 5.31 -1.46
CA SER A 33 21.80 4.74 -2.31
C SER A 33 21.07 5.87 -3.06
N PRO A 34 20.77 5.69 -4.36
CA PRO A 34 19.92 6.60 -5.11
C PRO A 34 18.45 6.56 -4.68
N LEU A 35 18.06 5.60 -3.84
CA LEU A 35 16.72 5.50 -3.28
C LEU A 35 16.63 6.11 -1.87
N ILE A 36 17.68 6.72 -1.33
CA ILE A 36 17.72 7.23 0.05
C ILE A 36 16.56 8.19 0.38
N HIS A 37 16.22 9.09 -0.52
CA HIS A 37 15.09 10.01 -0.32
C HIS A 37 13.75 9.27 -0.27
N LEU A 38 13.52 8.33 -1.20
CA LEU A 38 12.31 7.49 -1.19
C LEU A 38 12.20 6.66 0.07
N ARG A 39 13.31 6.07 0.52
CA ARG A 39 13.37 5.27 1.74
C ARG A 39 12.96 6.08 2.97
N ILE A 40 13.46 7.32 3.08
CA ILE A 40 13.06 8.27 4.14
C ILE A 40 11.57 8.61 4.05
N LEU A 41 11.07 8.92 2.85
CA LEU A 41 9.65 9.23 2.66
C LEU A 41 8.74 8.05 3.00
N VAL A 42 9.10 6.81 2.62
CA VAL A 42 8.36 5.60 2.98
C VAL A 42 8.33 5.39 4.49
N TYR A 43 9.47 5.56 5.17
CA TYR A 43 9.52 5.46 6.63
C TYR A 43 8.58 6.46 7.32
N LEU A 44 8.60 7.72 6.89
CA LEU A 44 7.73 8.76 7.43
C LEU A 44 6.25 8.55 7.06
N HIS A 45 5.98 7.97 5.89
CA HIS A 45 4.64 7.62 5.44
C HIS A 45 4.00 6.50 6.26
N ASP A 46 4.76 5.44 6.57
CA ASP A 46 4.27 4.36 7.44
C ASP A 46 3.95 4.86 8.85
N LEU A 47 4.79 5.77 9.37
CA LEU A 47 4.52 6.44 10.64
C LEU A 47 3.24 7.29 10.55
N PHE A 48 3.07 8.07 9.48
CA PHE A 48 1.89 8.90 9.26
C PHE A 48 0.59 8.09 9.21
N ARG A 49 0.61 6.89 8.60
CA ARG A 49 -0.55 5.99 8.51
C ARG A 49 -0.87 5.27 9.82
N GLY A 50 0.12 5.07 10.69
CA GLY A 50 -0.01 4.29 11.91
C GLY A 50 -0.68 5.02 13.08
N THR A 51 -0.90 6.34 12.99
CA THR A 51 -1.41 7.14 14.11
C THR A 51 -2.48 8.15 13.70
N SER A 52 -3.42 8.41 14.63
CA SER A 52 -4.40 9.50 14.54
C SER A 52 -3.95 10.76 15.29
N ASP A 53 -2.86 10.70 16.07
CA ASP A 53 -2.32 11.83 16.82
C ASP A 53 -1.26 12.58 15.98
N ASP A 54 -1.48 13.89 15.80
CA ASP A 54 -0.59 14.76 15.05
C ASP A 54 0.84 14.82 15.63
N ALA A 55 1.00 14.66 16.94
CA ALA A 55 2.33 14.66 17.57
C ALA A 55 3.12 13.38 17.29
N GLU A 56 2.43 12.26 17.10
CA GLU A 56 3.02 10.95 16.81
C GLU A 56 3.43 10.78 15.34
N ARG A 57 2.93 11.65 14.44
CA ARG A 57 3.33 11.70 13.02
C ARG A 57 4.77 12.19 12.81
N TYR A 58 5.38 12.76 13.84
CA TYR A 58 6.74 13.31 13.80
C TYR A 58 7.77 12.33 14.34
N ALA A 59 8.68 11.87 13.48
CA ALA A 59 9.83 11.07 13.86
C ALA A 59 10.98 11.95 14.36
N SER A 60 11.63 11.58 15.47
CA SER A 60 12.92 12.19 15.83
C SER A 60 14.01 11.82 14.82
N VAL A 61 14.85 12.80 14.47
CA VAL A 61 16.00 12.59 13.57
C VAL A 61 16.90 11.46 14.09
N SER A 62 17.13 11.39 15.40
CA SER A 62 17.89 10.31 16.03
C SER A 62 17.29 8.92 15.84
N SER A 63 15.96 8.77 15.94
CA SER A 63 15.26 7.50 15.73
C SER A 63 15.28 7.09 14.26
N LEU A 64 15.13 8.04 13.35
CA LEU A 64 15.28 7.81 11.92
C LEU A 64 16.70 7.32 11.60
N PHE A 65 17.72 7.96 12.17
CA PHE A 65 19.12 7.59 11.93
C PHE A 65 19.40 6.18 12.46
N ALA A 66 18.93 5.86 13.67
CA ALA A 66 19.04 4.51 14.22
C ALA A 66 18.36 3.45 13.33
N TYR A 67 17.19 3.74 12.76
CA TYR A 67 16.49 2.84 11.84
C TYR A 67 17.30 2.58 10.55
N PHE A 68 17.89 3.63 9.98
CA PHE A 68 18.66 3.54 8.73
C PHE A 68 20.10 3.03 8.90
N ASP A 69 20.67 3.15 10.09
CA ASP A 69 21.98 2.58 10.43
C ASP A 69 21.96 1.05 10.32
N VAL A 70 20.86 0.40 10.74
CA VAL A 70 20.67 -1.05 10.56
C VAL A 70 20.70 -1.45 9.08
N MET A 71 20.28 -0.55 8.18
CA MET A 71 20.33 -0.74 6.73
C MET A 71 21.70 -0.41 6.10
N SER A 72 22.73 -0.16 6.91
CA SER A 72 24.08 0.23 6.48
C SER A 72 24.14 1.57 5.71
N ILE A 73 23.16 2.46 5.92
CA ILE A 73 23.18 3.80 5.32
C ILE A 73 23.97 4.75 6.23
N SER A 74 24.97 5.43 5.68
CA SER A 74 25.81 6.33 6.48
C SER A 74 25.04 7.54 7.01
N GLU A 75 25.35 7.95 8.24
CA GLU A 75 24.81 9.14 8.90
C GLU A 75 24.96 10.41 8.05
N VAL A 76 26.12 10.61 7.43
CA VAL A 76 26.39 11.78 6.58
C VAL A 76 25.44 11.82 5.38
N ALA A 77 25.14 10.66 4.76
CA ALA A 77 24.18 10.57 3.67
C ALA A 77 22.76 10.88 4.12
N LEU A 78 22.35 10.37 5.29
CA LEU A 78 21.04 10.66 5.88
C LEU A 78 20.88 12.15 6.20
N GLN A 79 21.90 12.76 6.82
CA GLN A 79 21.89 14.20 7.10
C GLN A 79 21.71 15.03 5.82
N ARG A 80 22.45 14.71 4.75
CA ARG A 80 22.34 15.41 3.45
C ARG A 80 20.96 15.20 2.82
N ALA A 81 20.45 13.97 2.87
CA ALA A 81 19.13 13.64 2.33
C ALA A 81 17.99 14.33 3.09
N VAL A 82 18.01 14.31 4.43
CA VAL A 82 17.02 15.01 5.26
C VAL A 82 17.09 16.52 5.03
N ALA A 83 18.28 17.10 4.97
CA ALA A 83 18.45 18.52 4.65
C ALA A 83 17.86 18.89 3.27
N ALA A 84 18.07 18.03 2.26
CA ALA A 84 17.51 18.22 0.92
C ALA A 84 15.97 18.12 0.92
N LEU A 85 15.40 17.13 1.62
CA LEU A 85 13.95 16.95 1.73
C LEU A 85 13.27 18.11 2.49
N LEU A 86 13.90 18.62 3.55
CA LEU A 86 13.43 19.82 4.27
C LEU A 86 13.47 21.05 3.37
N SER A 87 14.59 21.27 2.66
CA SER A 87 14.74 22.39 1.75
C SER A 87 13.77 22.34 0.57
N ALA A 88 13.33 21.15 0.17
CA ALA A 88 12.36 20.93 -0.89
C ALA A 88 10.90 20.91 -0.41
N GLY A 89 10.67 21.06 0.91
CA GLY A 89 9.34 21.02 1.50
C GLY A 89 8.64 19.65 1.39
N LEU A 90 9.37 18.57 1.09
CA LEU A 90 8.83 17.20 1.08
C LEU A 90 8.68 16.63 2.48
N VAL A 91 9.43 17.20 3.41
CA VAL A 91 9.40 16.89 4.84
C VAL A 91 9.34 18.23 5.58
N GLN A 92 8.62 18.26 6.70
CA GLN A 92 8.47 19.44 7.53
C GLN A 92 9.07 19.23 8.92
N PRO A 93 9.75 20.24 9.49
CA PRO A 93 10.20 20.21 10.87
C PRO A 93 9.04 20.42 11.85
N TYR A 94 9.16 19.88 13.05
CA TYR A 94 8.23 20.14 14.16
C TYR A 94 8.39 21.57 14.69
N ASP A 95 9.63 21.97 15.00
CA ASP A 95 9.95 23.34 15.36
C ASP A 95 10.19 24.19 14.10
N LEU A 96 9.19 25.00 13.74
CA LEU A 96 9.20 25.89 12.58
C LEU A 96 10.27 27.00 12.64
N SER A 97 10.86 27.26 13.82
CA SER A 97 11.99 28.20 13.93
C SER A 97 13.28 27.61 13.37
N LYS A 98 13.40 26.28 13.35
CA LYS A 98 14.52 25.51 12.80
C LYS A 98 14.11 24.88 11.46
N LYS A 99 14.07 25.71 10.42
CA LYS A 99 13.69 25.28 9.05
C LYS A 99 14.72 24.34 8.39
N GLY A 100 15.98 24.41 8.83
CA GLY A 100 17.04 23.54 8.33
C GLY A 100 17.16 22.23 9.11
N TYR A 101 18.12 21.40 8.70
CA TYR A 101 18.50 20.21 9.45
C TYR A 101 18.98 20.55 10.86
N SER A 102 18.54 19.77 11.85
CA SER A 102 19.04 19.81 13.24
C SER A 102 18.88 18.43 13.87
N ASP A 103 19.88 17.97 14.63
CA ASP A 103 19.91 16.62 15.23
C ASP A 103 18.83 16.43 16.31
N ASP A 104 18.44 17.52 16.98
CA ASP A 104 17.45 17.56 18.06
C ASP A 104 16.01 17.80 17.57
N GLN A 105 15.80 17.81 16.25
CA GLN A 105 14.52 18.09 15.63
C GLN A 105 13.69 16.82 15.45
N ARG A 106 12.37 17.01 15.30
CA ARG A 106 11.48 15.99 14.75
C ARG A 106 10.94 16.40 13.39
N ILE A 107 10.71 15.43 12.53
CA ILE A 107 10.29 15.66 11.14
C ILE A 107 9.12 14.77 10.76
N ALA A 108 8.25 15.26 9.88
CA ALA A 108 7.11 14.54 9.34
C ALA A 108 7.04 14.71 7.82
N ILE A 109 6.48 13.74 7.11
CA ILE A 109 6.21 13.86 5.67
C ILE A 109 5.13 14.92 5.42
N THR A 110 5.28 15.70 4.34
CA THR A 110 4.24 16.66 3.90
C THR A 110 3.38 16.03 2.81
N GLU A 111 2.25 16.66 2.48
CA GLU A 111 1.45 16.30 1.29
C GLU A 111 2.29 16.34 0.00
N SER A 112 3.21 17.30 -0.12
CA SER A 112 4.14 17.35 -1.26
C SER A 112 5.06 16.12 -1.27
N GLY A 113 5.56 15.69 -0.11
CA GLY A 113 6.33 14.45 0.02
C GLY A 113 5.54 13.21 -0.36
N LEU A 114 4.27 13.11 0.04
CA LEU A 114 3.37 12.02 -0.34
C LEU A 114 3.15 11.97 -1.84
N ILE A 115 2.86 13.12 -2.47
CA ILE A 115 2.69 13.22 -3.91
C ILE A 115 3.98 12.83 -4.63
N HIS A 116 5.15 13.27 -4.17
CA HIS A 116 6.44 12.88 -4.77
C HIS A 116 6.70 11.37 -4.65
N LEU A 117 6.33 10.77 -3.52
CA LEU A 117 6.42 9.32 -3.33
C LEU A 117 5.53 8.56 -4.33
N GLU A 118 4.28 9.01 -4.50
CA GLU A 118 3.37 8.42 -5.49
C GLU A 118 3.86 8.62 -6.93
N LEU A 119 4.29 9.84 -7.28
CA LEU A 119 4.80 10.15 -8.61
C LEU A 119 6.04 9.32 -8.95
N ALA A 120 6.95 9.14 -7.99
CA ALA A 120 8.17 8.37 -8.19
C ALA A 120 7.91 6.89 -8.49
N ILE A 121 6.88 6.30 -7.89
CA ILE A 121 6.56 4.88 -8.01
C ILE A 121 5.60 4.61 -9.18
N TYR A 122 4.59 5.47 -9.36
CA TYR A 122 3.46 5.17 -10.25
C TYR A 122 3.41 6.02 -11.52
N ASN A 123 4.00 7.22 -11.54
CA ASN A 123 3.87 8.11 -12.69
C ASN A 123 5.01 7.90 -13.72
N PRO A 124 4.71 7.40 -14.93
CA PRO A 124 5.73 7.09 -15.94
C PRO A 124 6.41 8.36 -16.45
N VAL A 125 5.67 9.45 -16.63
CA VAL A 125 6.21 10.71 -17.13
C VAL A 125 7.20 11.29 -16.12
N PHE A 126 6.82 11.31 -14.84
CA PHE A 126 7.72 11.74 -13.78
C PHE A 126 8.99 10.89 -13.74
N PHE A 127 8.84 9.56 -13.74
CA PHE A 127 9.98 8.64 -13.71
C PHE A 127 10.90 8.79 -14.93
N GLU A 128 10.33 8.96 -16.12
CA GLU A 128 11.07 9.21 -17.37
C GLU A 128 11.85 10.53 -17.32
N GLN A 129 11.23 11.62 -16.84
CA GLN A 129 11.91 12.89 -16.68
C GLN A 129 13.05 12.78 -15.66
N MET A 130 12.84 12.07 -14.56
CA MET A 130 13.91 11.78 -13.60
C MET A 130 15.03 10.95 -14.23
N ALA A 131 14.71 9.94 -15.03
CA ALA A 131 15.71 9.13 -15.72
C ALA A 131 16.60 9.93 -16.67
N LEU A 132 16.06 10.99 -17.30
CA LEU A 132 16.79 11.84 -18.24
C LEU A 132 17.58 12.98 -17.57
N THR A 133 17.21 13.36 -16.35
CA THR A 133 17.77 14.52 -15.63
C THR A 133 18.70 14.11 -14.48
N THR A 134 18.48 12.95 -13.86
CA THR A 134 19.29 12.44 -12.77
C THR A 134 20.72 12.17 -13.24
N ARG A 135 21.69 12.63 -12.45
CA ARG A 135 23.11 12.34 -12.69
C ARG A 135 23.39 10.87 -12.34
N VAL A 136 23.82 10.12 -13.33
CA VAL A 136 24.20 8.70 -13.20
C VAL A 136 25.71 8.62 -13.01
N THR A 137 26.14 8.00 -11.91
CA THR A 137 27.56 7.82 -11.54
C THR A 137 28.24 6.76 -12.39
N ASP A 138 27.52 5.71 -12.77
CA ASP A 138 28.00 4.64 -13.63
C ASP A 138 28.07 5.11 -15.11
N PRO A 139 29.28 5.23 -15.70
CA PRO A 139 29.44 5.69 -17.07
C PRO A 139 28.82 4.73 -18.10
N ASP A 140 28.78 3.43 -17.84
CA ASP A 140 28.20 2.45 -18.75
C ASP A 140 26.67 2.56 -18.75
N ALA A 141 26.04 2.61 -17.58
CA ALA A 141 24.60 2.88 -17.46
C ALA A 141 24.22 4.21 -18.10
N ALA A 142 24.98 5.29 -17.86
CA ALA A 142 24.73 6.60 -18.46
C ALA A 142 24.79 6.56 -20.00
N GLN A 143 25.78 5.85 -20.55
CA GLN A 143 25.94 5.69 -22.00
C GLN A 143 24.78 4.87 -22.59
N LYS A 144 24.39 3.76 -21.96
CA LYS A 144 23.25 2.94 -22.39
C LYS A 144 21.93 3.71 -22.38
N ILE A 145 21.67 4.49 -21.32
CA ILE A 145 20.47 5.34 -21.23
C ILE A 145 20.45 6.37 -22.36
N LYS A 146 21.60 7.01 -22.63
CA LYS A 146 21.74 7.97 -23.74
C LYS A 146 21.52 7.32 -25.10
N GLU A 147 22.07 6.13 -25.34
CA GLU A 147 21.88 5.38 -26.59
C GLU A 147 20.42 4.96 -26.77
N ALA A 148 19.78 4.46 -25.72
CA ALA A 148 18.35 4.14 -25.73
C ALA A 148 17.49 5.37 -26.05
N TYR A 149 17.82 6.52 -25.46
CA TYR A 149 17.14 7.76 -25.77
C TYR A 149 17.46 8.28 -27.17
N THR A 150 18.59 7.98 -27.80
CA THR A 150 18.91 8.51 -29.15
C THR A 150 18.61 7.53 -30.29
N ALA A 151 18.12 6.34 -29.96
CA ALA A 151 17.79 5.29 -30.92
C ALA A 151 16.74 5.75 -31.96
N LYS A 152 16.88 5.25 -33.19
CA LYS A 152 15.96 5.51 -34.31
C LYS A 152 14.71 4.63 -34.23
N VAL A 153 14.01 4.69 -33.11
CA VAL A 153 12.73 4.00 -32.86
C VAL A 153 11.69 4.99 -32.33
N PRO A 154 10.39 4.66 -32.34
CA PRO A 154 9.34 5.53 -31.80
C PRO A 154 9.62 6.01 -30.36
N LEU A 155 9.15 7.22 -30.02
CA LEU A 155 9.45 7.88 -28.74
C LEU A 155 9.02 7.02 -27.52
N ASN A 156 7.84 6.41 -27.58
CA ASN A 156 7.35 5.51 -26.53
C ASN A 156 8.33 4.35 -26.27
N GLN A 157 8.89 3.75 -27.33
CA GLN A 157 9.86 2.66 -27.19
C GLN A 157 11.19 3.17 -26.64
N ARG A 158 11.63 4.37 -27.04
CA ARG A 158 12.83 5.02 -26.48
C ARG A 158 12.67 5.23 -24.97
N LEU A 159 11.53 5.78 -24.55
CA LEU A 159 11.22 6.06 -23.16
C LEU A 159 11.06 4.76 -22.35
N GLU A 160 10.42 3.72 -22.89
CA GLU A 160 10.37 2.40 -22.26
C GLU A 160 11.77 1.82 -21.99
N ASN A 161 12.66 1.88 -22.98
CA ASN A 161 14.03 1.42 -22.83
C ASN A 161 14.79 2.24 -21.78
N VAL A 162 14.61 3.57 -21.78
CA VAL A 162 15.19 4.47 -20.77
C VAL A 162 14.69 4.11 -19.36
N ARG A 163 13.39 3.91 -19.17
CA ARG A 163 12.80 3.50 -17.88
C ARG A 163 13.42 2.21 -17.37
N SER A 164 13.49 1.18 -18.23
CA SER A 164 14.05 -0.13 -17.86
C SER A 164 15.52 -0.03 -17.46
N LEU A 165 16.34 0.68 -18.24
CA LEU A 165 17.76 0.85 -17.97
C LEU A 165 18.01 1.67 -16.70
N PHE A 166 17.27 2.77 -16.52
CA PHE A 166 17.39 3.61 -15.34
C PHE A 166 16.94 2.87 -14.08
N CYS A 167 15.83 2.13 -14.14
CA CYS A 167 15.39 1.31 -13.01
C CYS A 167 16.43 0.25 -12.62
N LYS A 168 17.03 -0.44 -13.61
CA LYS A 168 18.10 -1.40 -13.34
C LYS A 168 19.27 -0.75 -12.61
N PHE A 169 19.73 0.42 -13.08
CA PHE A 169 20.76 1.20 -12.42
C PHE A 169 20.38 1.54 -10.96
N LEU A 170 19.18 2.06 -10.72
CA LEU A 170 18.71 2.40 -9.38
C LEU A 170 18.74 1.18 -8.44
N THR A 171 18.20 0.04 -8.89
CA THR A 171 18.15 -1.18 -8.08
C THR A 171 19.54 -1.77 -7.83
N SER A 172 20.45 -1.71 -8.80
CA SER A 172 21.81 -2.23 -8.63
C SER A 172 22.67 -1.38 -7.71
N GLU A 173 22.53 -0.05 -7.78
CA GLU A 173 23.26 0.87 -6.89
C GLU A 173 22.68 0.86 -5.47
N ASP A 174 21.35 0.78 -5.32
CA ASP A 174 20.72 0.65 -4.01
C ASP A 174 21.18 -0.61 -3.28
N MET A 175 21.26 -1.75 -3.96
CA MET A 175 21.74 -3.01 -3.37
C MET A 175 23.20 -2.94 -2.88
N GLN A 176 24.03 -2.07 -3.48
CA GLN A 176 25.41 -1.85 -3.04
C GLN A 176 25.51 -0.97 -1.79
N HIS A 177 24.53 -0.09 -1.57
CA HIS A 177 24.59 0.97 -0.56
C HIS A 177 23.53 0.87 0.53
N CYS A 178 22.58 -0.06 0.41
CA CYS A 178 21.52 -0.31 1.36
C CYS A 178 21.28 -1.82 1.47
N LYS A 179 21.27 -2.33 2.71
CA LYS A 179 20.98 -3.74 3.02
C LYS A 179 19.76 -3.79 3.92
N VAL A 180 18.60 -4.04 3.34
CA VAL A 180 17.35 -4.15 4.10
C VAL A 180 17.33 -5.46 4.90
N PRO A 181 17.24 -5.42 6.24
CA PRO A 181 17.13 -6.63 7.06
C PRO A 181 15.83 -7.39 6.83
N GLU A 182 15.82 -8.67 7.19
CA GLU A 182 14.59 -9.44 7.29
C GLU A 182 13.84 -9.04 8.57
N GLY A 183 12.57 -8.65 8.44
CA GLY A 183 11.74 -8.23 9.57
C GLY A 183 10.44 -7.59 9.10
N ALA A 184 9.38 -7.69 9.91
CA ALA A 184 8.09 -7.09 9.57
C ALA A 184 8.19 -5.55 9.51
N GLU A 185 9.02 -4.94 10.37
CA GLU A 185 9.27 -3.50 10.40
C GLU A 185 10.05 -2.96 9.19
N PHE A 186 10.64 -3.84 8.37
CA PHE A 186 11.38 -3.49 7.15
C PHE A 186 10.65 -3.91 5.87
N HIS A 187 9.46 -4.50 5.97
CA HIS A 187 8.71 -4.97 4.80
C HIS A 187 8.49 -3.87 3.76
N ALA A 188 8.03 -2.69 4.19
CA ALA A 188 7.85 -1.55 3.30
C ALA A 188 9.16 -1.12 2.63
N GLN A 189 10.30 -1.18 3.34
CA GLN A 189 11.62 -0.85 2.79
C GLN A 189 12.11 -1.89 1.77
N ALA A 190 11.77 -3.16 1.95
CA ALA A 190 12.10 -4.24 1.02
C ALA A 190 11.28 -4.13 -0.28
N GLU A 191 10.01 -3.73 -0.18
CA GLU A 191 9.11 -3.60 -1.32
C GLU A 191 9.49 -2.47 -2.29
N ILE A 192 10.23 -1.42 -1.87
CA ILE A 192 10.56 -0.27 -2.74
C ILE A 192 11.27 -0.70 -4.02
N ALA A 193 12.39 -1.40 -3.88
CA ALA A 193 13.19 -1.83 -5.03
C ALA A 193 12.43 -2.87 -5.88
N PHE A 194 11.66 -3.74 -5.21
CA PHE A 194 10.82 -4.73 -5.88
C PHE A 194 9.71 -4.07 -6.71
N GLU A 195 9.00 -3.09 -6.16
CA GLU A 195 7.92 -2.37 -6.84
C GLU A 195 8.45 -1.58 -8.04
N LEU A 196 9.58 -0.87 -7.87
CA LEU A 196 10.23 -0.17 -8.98
C LEU A 196 10.65 -1.15 -10.08
N ALA A 197 11.25 -2.28 -9.74
CA ALA A 197 11.63 -3.30 -10.70
C ALA A 197 10.41 -3.88 -11.42
N ARG A 198 9.37 -4.23 -10.66
CA ARG A 198 8.11 -4.78 -11.18
C ARG A 198 7.45 -3.83 -12.16
N ARG A 199 7.45 -2.52 -11.90
CA ARG A 199 6.80 -1.52 -12.75
C ARG A 199 7.63 -1.13 -13.96
N TRP A 200 8.92 -0.89 -13.77
CA TRP A 200 9.73 -0.24 -14.79
C TRP A 200 10.61 -1.20 -15.59
N GLN A 201 10.83 -2.43 -15.12
CA GLN A 201 11.63 -3.43 -15.87
C GLN A 201 10.80 -4.40 -16.70
N SER A 202 9.51 -4.57 -16.42
CA SER A 202 8.62 -5.39 -17.25
C SER A 202 8.33 -4.71 -18.59
N SER A 203 8.68 -5.39 -19.69
CA SER A 203 8.49 -4.94 -21.09
C SER A 203 7.02 -4.83 -21.54
N SER A 204 6.09 -4.64 -20.60
CA SER A 204 4.66 -4.51 -20.85
C SER A 204 3.95 -3.59 -19.85
N ALA A 205 4.68 -2.75 -19.12
CA ALA A 205 4.10 -1.58 -18.46
C ALA A 205 3.75 -0.52 -19.51
N SER A 206 2.82 -0.92 -20.37
CA SER A 206 2.10 -0.06 -21.27
C SER A 206 1.33 0.91 -20.40
N VAL A 207 1.35 2.17 -20.83
CA VAL A 207 0.66 3.31 -20.23
C VAL A 207 -0.84 3.04 -19.95
N ASN A 208 -1.37 1.93 -20.48
CA ASN A 208 -2.67 1.37 -20.13
C ASN A 208 -2.81 0.94 -18.66
N GLU A 209 -1.79 0.54 -17.90
CA GLU A 209 -2.00 0.15 -16.49
C GLU A 209 -2.49 1.30 -15.59
N MET A 210 -2.25 2.57 -15.98
CA MET A 210 -2.76 3.75 -15.26
C MET A 210 -4.19 4.12 -15.65
N LEU A 211 -4.72 3.53 -16.72
CA LEU A 211 -6.07 3.76 -17.25
C LEU A 211 -6.87 2.46 -17.41
N GLN A 212 -6.36 1.33 -16.91
CA GLN A 212 -7.04 0.05 -16.96
C GLN A 212 -8.17 0.07 -15.93
N LEU A 213 -9.34 0.49 -16.42
CA LEU A 213 -10.57 -0.20 -16.08
C LEU A 213 -10.27 -1.70 -16.15
N PRO A 214 -10.55 -2.46 -15.08
CA PRO A 214 -10.23 -3.89 -15.03
C PRO A 214 -10.70 -4.57 -16.32
N GLU A 215 -9.84 -5.36 -16.96
CA GLU A 215 -10.28 -6.20 -18.06
C GLU A 215 -11.34 -7.15 -17.51
N VAL A 216 -12.59 -6.91 -17.93
CA VAL A 216 -13.73 -7.62 -17.40
C VAL A 216 -13.69 -9.04 -17.94
N ALA A 217 -13.28 -9.97 -17.08
CA ALA A 217 -13.22 -11.39 -17.39
C ALA A 217 -14.63 -11.98 -17.49
N ALA A 218 -15.56 -11.49 -16.67
CA ALA A 218 -16.98 -11.79 -16.77
C ALA A 218 -17.82 -10.76 -16.00
N GLU A 219 -18.99 -10.39 -16.53
CA GLU A 219 -19.97 -9.50 -15.87
C GLU A 219 -21.14 -10.32 -15.33
N GLY A 220 -21.64 -9.95 -14.16
CA GLY A 220 -22.85 -10.53 -13.57
C GLY A 220 -22.77 -12.04 -13.32
N VAL A 221 -21.59 -12.56 -12.95
CA VAL A 221 -21.45 -13.99 -12.65
C VAL A 221 -21.82 -14.30 -11.22
N ARG A 222 -22.41 -15.48 -11.02
CA ARG A 222 -22.67 -16.02 -9.70
C ARG A 222 -21.36 -16.52 -9.07
N GLY A 223 -21.08 -16.04 -7.86
CA GLY A 223 -20.00 -16.50 -7.01
C GLY A 223 -20.49 -16.88 -5.63
N ILE A 224 -19.82 -17.83 -4.99
CA ILE A 224 -20.10 -18.25 -3.61
C ILE A 224 -18.92 -17.82 -2.76
N VAL A 225 -19.16 -17.01 -1.73
CA VAL A 225 -18.09 -16.55 -0.83
C VAL A 225 -17.56 -17.76 -0.07
N GLU A 226 -16.32 -18.14 -0.30
CA GLU A 226 -15.73 -19.31 0.34
C GLU A 226 -15.29 -18.97 1.77
N GLN A 227 -14.57 -17.86 1.90
CA GLN A 227 -14.09 -17.32 3.15
C GLN A 227 -13.87 -15.81 3.02
N PHE A 228 -14.24 -15.04 4.02
CA PHE A 228 -13.96 -13.62 4.11
C PHE A 228 -13.54 -13.24 5.54
N ASP A 229 -12.31 -12.74 5.67
CA ASP A 229 -11.76 -12.34 6.95
C ASP A 229 -11.82 -10.82 7.09
N TYR A 230 -12.78 -10.34 7.89
CA TYR A 230 -12.95 -8.93 8.20
C TYR A 230 -11.76 -8.29 8.92
N ALA A 231 -11.01 -9.05 9.73
CA ALA A 231 -9.85 -8.53 10.44
C ALA A 231 -8.65 -8.34 9.49
N ARG A 232 -8.54 -9.20 8.47
CA ARG A 232 -7.47 -9.13 7.47
C ARG A 232 -7.87 -8.32 6.22
N GLY A 233 -9.15 -8.04 6.05
CA GLY A 233 -9.69 -7.19 4.97
C GLY A 233 -9.73 -7.88 3.58
N PHE A 234 -9.66 -9.20 3.53
CA PHE A 234 -9.71 -9.94 2.27
C PHE A 234 -10.39 -11.31 2.40
N GLY A 235 -10.84 -11.83 1.26
CA GLY A 235 -11.45 -13.15 1.14
C GLY A 235 -11.37 -13.73 -0.26
N PHE A 236 -12.01 -14.87 -0.44
CA PHE A 236 -12.07 -15.61 -1.69
C PHE A 236 -13.52 -15.98 -2.01
N VAL A 237 -13.86 -15.89 -3.28
CA VAL A 237 -15.17 -16.23 -3.84
C VAL A 237 -14.96 -17.31 -4.89
N ASP A 238 -15.60 -18.46 -4.72
CA ASP A 238 -15.62 -19.51 -5.74
C ASP A 238 -16.55 -19.09 -6.89
N ILE A 239 -16.08 -19.16 -8.12
CA ILE A 239 -16.84 -18.80 -9.32
C ILE A 239 -17.11 -20.07 -10.14
N PRO A 240 -18.27 -20.73 -9.98
CA PRO A 240 -18.55 -22.00 -10.65
C PRO A 240 -18.48 -21.93 -12.18
N SER A 241 -18.78 -20.77 -12.76
CA SER A 241 -18.73 -20.54 -14.22
C SER A 241 -17.30 -20.54 -14.76
N LEU A 242 -16.32 -20.10 -13.96
CA LEU A 242 -14.90 -20.05 -14.34
C LEU A 242 -14.11 -21.25 -13.80
N LYS A 243 -14.74 -22.08 -12.94
CA LYS A 243 -14.10 -23.20 -12.21
C LYS A 243 -12.81 -22.75 -11.51
N ASP A 244 -12.81 -21.53 -11.02
CA ASP A 244 -11.66 -20.89 -10.40
C ASP A 244 -12.15 -19.93 -9.32
N ARG A 245 -11.26 -19.56 -8.41
CA ARG A 245 -11.56 -18.67 -7.28
C ARG A 245 -11.12 -17.23 -7.59
N ALA A 246 -11.98 -16.29 -7.26
CA ALA A 246 -11.71 -14.87 -7.36
C ALA A 246 -11.34 -14.28 -5.99
N PHE A 247 -10.37 -13.38 -5.98
CA PHE A 247 -9.99 -12.63 -4.79
C PHE A 247 -10.99 -11.50 -4.52
N LEU A 248 -11.46 -11.38 -3.27
CA LEU A 248 -12.36 -10.33 -2.82
C LEU A 248 -11.66 -9.44 -1.80
N HIS A 249 -11.61 -8.14 -2.05
CA HIS A 249 -11.03 -7.15 -1.15
C HIS A 249 -12.13 -6.41 -0.38
N ALA A 250 -11.90 -6.03 0.88
CA ALA A 250 -12.88 -5.32 1.71
C ALA A 250 -13.40 -4.03 1.07
N SER A 251 -12.52 -3.29 0.37
CA SER A 251 -12.92 -2.06 -0.34
C SER A 251 -13.94 -2.29 -1.47
N THR A 252 -14.02 -3.49 -2.05
CA THR A 252 -15.06 -3.83 -3.04
C THR A 252 -16.42 -3.98 -2.38
N ILE A 253 -16.45 -4.45 -1.13
CA ILE A 253 -17.66 -4.61 -0.31
C ILE A 253 -18.14 -3.23 0.16
N GLU A 254 -17.24 -2.40 0.69
CA GLU A 254 -17.54 -1.04 1.15
C GLU A 254 -18.09 -0.13 0.03
N ARG A 255 -17.64 -0.35 -1.21
CA ARG A 255 -18.12 0.38 -2.40
C ARG A 255 -19.43 -0.14 -2.95
N SER A 256 -19.89 -1.29 -2.49
CA SER A 256 -21.17 -1.87 -2.88
C SER A 256 -22.22 -1.55 -1.82
N ASP A 257 -23.47 -1.39 -2.23
CA ASP A 257 -24.60 -1.26 -1.30
C ASP A 257 -24.93 -2.60 -0.58
N ALA A 258 -24.04 -3.59 -0.67
CA ALA A 258 -24.26 -4.97 -0.24
C ALA A 258 -24.29 -5.17 1.28
N GLY A 259 -23.74 -4.23 2.07
CA GLY A 259 -23.54 -4.42 3.51
C GLY A 259 -22.55 -5.56 3.82
N ASP A 260 -22.65 -6.15 5.01
CA ASP A 260 -21.78 -7.24 5.45
C ASP A 260 -22.01 -8.52 4.62
N ILE A 261 -20.93 -9.09 4.10
CA ILE A 261 -20.87 -10.37 3.37
C ILE A 261 -20.32 -11.47 4.28
N CYS A 262 -21.00 -12.60 4.35
CA CYS A 262 -20.57 -13.74 5.15
C CYS A 262 -20.08 -14.90 4.27
N ASP A 263 -19.23 -15.74 4.85
CA ASP A 263 -18.85 -17.02 4.24
C ASP A 263 -20.10 -17.81 3.85
N GLY A 264 -20.19 -18.26 2.61
CA GLY A 264 -21.30 -19.03 2.06
C GLY A 264 -22.44 -18.22 1.47
N ASP A 265 -22.35 -16.89 1.42
CA ASP A 265 -23.31 -16.07 0.70
C ASP A 265 -23.15 -16.22 -0.82
N ASP A 266 -24.28 -16.22 -1.51
CA ASP A 266 -24.35 -16.21 -2.97
C ASP A 266 -24.30 -14.76 -3.44
N ILE A 267 -23.30 -14.40 -4.24
CA ILE A 267 -23.14 -13.04 -4.76
C ILE A 267 -23.19 -13.05 -6.29
N ILE A 268 -23.81 -12.03 -6.88
CA ILE A 268 -23.64 -11.70 -8.29
C ILE A 268 -22.58 -10.62 -8.36
N CYS A 269 -21.48 -10.91 -9.05
CA CYS A 269 -20.35 -10.01 -9.10
C CYS A 269 -19.70 -9.97 -10.49
N ASP A 270 -19.04 -8.85 -10.75
CA ASP A 270 -18.19 -8.67 -11.92
C ASP A 270 -16.78 -9.13 -11.57
N ILE A 271 -16.19 -9.92 -12.45
CA ILE A 271 -14.85 -10.47 -12.30
C ILE A 271 -13.91 -9.76 -13.24
N ALA A 272 -12.83 -9.27 -12.67
CA ALA A 272 -11.69 -8.72 -13.37
C ALA A 272 -10.54 -9.71 -13.39
N ARG A 273 -9.75 -9.68 -14.46
CA ARG A 273 -8.45 -10.33 -14.49
C ARG A 273 -7.37 -9.33 -14.09
N ASN A 274 -6.53 -9.69 -13.12
CA ASN A 274 -5.37 -8.91 -12.72
C ASN A 274 -4.10 -9.77 -12.73
N ASN A 275 -2.94 -9.14 -12.52
CA ASN A 275 -1.63 -9.82 -12.53
C ASN A 275 -1.45 -10.85 -11.40
N LYS A 276 -2.39 -10.92 -10.42
CA LYS A 276 -2.42 -11.90 -9.32
C LYS A 276 -3.49 -13.00 -9.50
N GLY A 277 -4.32 -12.93 -10.54
CA GLY A 277 -5.41 -13.88 -10.80
C GLY A 277 -6.76 -13.20 -11.07
N LEU A 278 -7.85 -13.94 -10.88
CA LEU A 278 -9.19 -13.38 -10.94
C LEU A 278 -9.49 -12.60 -9.65
N ALA A 279 -10.12 -11.44 -9.78
CA ALA A 279 -10.53 -10.63 -8.64
C ALA A 279 -11.93 -10.06 -8.86
N VAL A 280 -12.67 -9.90 -7.77
CA VAL A 280 -14.00 -9.28 -7.79
C VAL A 280 -13.84 -7.76 -7.94
N SER A 281 -14.29 -7.22 -9.07
CA SER A 281 -14.23 -5.78 -9.33
C SER A 281 -15.42 -5.03 -8.75
N LYS A 282 -16.61 -5.65 -8.82
CA LYS A 282 -17.86 -5.05 -8.34
C LYS A 282 -18.82 -6.13 -7.88
N ILE A 283 -19.54 -5.86 -6.80
CA ILE A 283 -20.67 -6.69 -6.36
C ILE A 283 -21.96 -6.02 -6.83
N VAL A 284 -22.77 -6.75 -7.57
CA VAL A 284 -24.03 -6.28 -8.16
C VAL A 284 -25.19 -6.62 -7.24
N GLU A 285 -25.22 -7.84 -6.71
CA GLU A 285 -26.29 -8.32 -5.84
C GLU A 285 -25.74 -9.34 -4.83
N VAL A 286 -26.32 -9.37 -3.63
CA VAL A 286 -26.01 -10.38 -2.61
C VAL A 286 -27.29 -11.11 -2.22
N SER A 287 -27.34 -12.39 -2.56
CA SER A 287 -28.34 -13.34 -2.12
C SER A 287 -27.84 -14.04 -0.87
N ARG A 288 -28.39 -13.64 0.27
CA ARG A 288 -27.98 -14.16 1.58
C ARG A 288 -28.48 -15.58 1.74
N ALA A 289 -27.61 -16.49 2.15
CA ALA A 289 -28.03 -17.86 2.43
C ALA A 289 -28.91 -17.88 3.69
N GLU A 290 -30.20 -18.20 3.56
CA GLU A 290 -31.10 -18.37 4.71
C GLU A 290 -30.54 -19.44 5.65
N SER A 291 -29.97 -18.99 6.77
CA SER A 291 -29.53 -19.86 7.86
C SER A 291 -30.59 -19.82 8.96
N PRO A 292 -30.88 -20.95 9.63
CA PRO A 292 -31.81 -20.94 10.75
C PRO A 292 -31.28 -20.01 11.85
N ALA A 293 -32.12 -19.06 12.25
CA ALA A 293 -31.87 -18.19 13.40
C ALA A 293 -32.28 -18.93 14.67
N PHE A 294 -31.40 -18.97 15.65
CA PHE A 294 -31.62 -19.62 16.93
C PHE A 294 -31.65 -18.59 18.06
N ARG A 295 -32.42 -18.88 19.11
CA ARG A 295 -32.35 -18.10 20.34
C ARG A 295 -31.12 -18.52 21.14
N SER A 296 -30.34 -17.54 21.59
CA SER A 296 -29.11 -17.78 22.33
C SER A 296 -28.97 -16.84 23.52
N VAL A 297 -28.22 -17.26 24.53
CA VAL A 297 -27.91 -16.47 25.73
C VAL A 297 -26.41 -16.24 25.79
N VAL A 298 -25.98 -14.99 25.98
CA VAL A 298 -24.56 -14.65 26.13
C VAL A 298 -24.03 -15.25 27.44
N ILE A 299 -23.16 -16.24 27.36
CA ILE A 299 -22.59 -16.91 28.56
C ILE A 299 -21.27 -16.30 29.00
N LYS A 300 -20.54 -15.67 28.08
CA LYS A 300 -19.22 -15.11 28.37
C LYS A 300 -18.83 -14.00 27.42
N ILE A 301 -18.30 -12.91 27.96
CA ILE A 301 -17.80 -11.77 27.19
C ILE A 301 -16.33 -11.55 27.52
N LEU A 302 -15.47 -11.42 26.50
CA LEU A 302 -14.07 -11.04 26.66
C LEU A 302 -13.79 -9.75 25.89
N GLU A 303 -14.09 -8.61 26.52
CA GLU A 303 -13.93 -7.27 25.91
C GLU A 303 -12.49 -7.00 25.47
N GLU A 304 -11.51 -7.33 26.32
CA GLU A 304 -10.06 -7.20 26.06
C GLU A 304 -9.58 -7.94 24.79
N ARG A 305 -10.33 -8.96 24.36
CA ARG A 305 -9.98 -9.78 23.19
C ARG A 305 -10.97 -9.62 22.03
N GLY A 306 -12.02 -8.80 22.18
CA GLY A 306 -13.00 -8.50 21.14
C GLY A 306 -13.89 -9.67 20.68
N TYR A 307 -14.16 -10.64 21.56
CA TYR A 307 -15.05 -11.78 21.27
C TYR A 307 -15.87 -12.26 22.48
N GLY A 308 -16.89 -13.08 22.22
CA GLY A 308 -17.72 -13.71 23.25
C GLY A 308 -18.25 -15.08 22.85
N PHE A 309 -19.00 -15.68 23.77
CA PHE A 309 -19.68 -16.97 23.58
C PHE A 309 -21.16 -16.83 23.90
N VAL A 310 -22.00 -17.45 23.07
CA VAL A 310 -23.43 -17.62 23.31
C VAL A 310 -23.77 -19.10 23.45
N HIS A 311 -24.71 -19.43 24.32
CA HIS A 311 -25.29 -20.75 24.44
C HIS A 311 -26.63 -20.78 23.71
N ILE A 312 -26.82 -21.75 22.81
CA ILE A 312 -28.05 -21.90 22.05
C ILE A 312 -28.92 -22.96 22.74
N GLU A 313 -30.01 -22.56 23.39
CA GLU A 313 -30.87 -23.49 24.14
C GLU A 313 -31.47 -24.60 23.26
N GLU A 314 -31.77 -24.28 22.00
CA GLU A 314 -32.43 -25.18 21.04
C GLU A 314 -31.52 -26.32 20.57
N THR A 315 -30.20 -26.11 20.56
CA THR A 315 -29.21 -27.09 20.11
C THR A 315 -28.32 -27.60 21.23
N GLY A 316 -28.28 -26.90 22.38
CA GLY A 316 -27.40 -27.19 23.51
C GLY A 316 -25.92 -26.95 23.22
N ILE A 317 -25.59 -26.20 22.16
CA ILE A 317 -24.21 -25.95 21.71
C ILE A 317 -23.80 -24.53 22.05
N ASP A 318 -22.54 -24.38 22.47
CA ASP A 318 -21.90 -23.08 22.64
C ASP A 318 -21.34 -22.61 21.29
N ALA A 319 -21.75 -21.41 20.87
CA ALA A 319 -21.28 -20.77 19.65
C ALA A 319 -20.42 -19.55 19.97
N PHE A 320 -19.34 -19.42 19.21
CA PHE A 320 -18.41 -18.31 19.33
C PHE A 320 -18.82 -17.13 18.44
N PHE A 321 -18.72 -15.89 18.93
CA PHE A 321 -19.00 -14.68 18.14
C PHE A 321 -17.93 -13.59 18.34
N HIS A 322 -17.64 -12.84 17.26
CA HIS A 322 -16.77 -11.67 17.32
C HIS A 322 -17.58 -10.38 17.52
N PHE A 323 -16.97 -9.38 18.17
CA PHE A 323 -17.61 -8.09 18.40
C PHE A 323 -17.90 -7.30 17.11
N HIS A 324 -17.23 -7.62 16.01
CA HIS A 324 -17.51 -7.01 14.71
C HIS A 324 -18.92 -7.35 14.19
N LEU A 325 -19.51 -8.46 14.64
CA LEU A 325 -20.87 -8.88 14.28
C LEU A 325 -21.96 -8.06 15.00
N LEU A 326 -21.59 -7.21 15.94
CA LEU A 326 -22.48 -6.37 16.73
C LEU A 326 -22.35 -4.92 16.30
N SER A 327 -23.47 -4.24 16.14
CA SER A 327 -23.48 -2.78 15.96
C SER A 327 -22.88 -2.07 17.18
N SER A 328 -22.36 -0.84 16.99
CA SER A 328 -21.78 -0.05 18.08
C SER A 328 -22.71 0.11 19.28
N ARG A 329 -24.04 0.14 19.03
CA ARG A 329 -25.07 0.19 20.07
C ARG A 329 -25.21 -1.14 20.83
N GLN A 330 -25.32 -2.25 20.12
CA GLN A 330 -25.39 -3.58 20.74
C GLN A 330 -24.12 -3.91 21.51
N ARG A 331 -22.95 -3.46 21.05
CA ARG A 331 -21.68 -3.64 21.77
C ARG A 331 -21.67 -2.92 23.12
N SER A 332 -22.21 -1.70 23.19
CA SER A 332 -22.27 -0.94 24.44
C SER A 332 -23.32 -1.45 25.43
N GLU A 333 -24.34 -2.16 24.93
CA GLU A 333 -25.44 -2.72 25.74
C GLU A 333 -25.24 -4.22 26.04
N LEU A 334 -24.11 -4.82 25.64
CA LEU A 334 -23.85 -6.26 25.76
C LEU A 334 -23.52 -6.65 27.21
N TYR A 335 -24.26 -7.62 27.78
CA TYR A 335 -23.96 -8.19 29.11
C TYR A 335 -24.16 -9.71 29.17
N GLU A 336 -23.46 -10.37 30.10
CA GLU A 336 -23.62 -11.81 30.32
C GLU A 336 -25.03 -12.12 30.83
N GLY A 337 -25.71 -13.08 30.20
CA GLY A 337 -27.11 -13.42 30.43
C GLY A 337 -28.09 -12.75 29.45
N GLN A 338 -27.62 -11.91 28.53
CA GLN A 338 -28.47 -11.29 27.51
C GLN A 338 -28.93 -12.32 26.47
N GLU A 339 -30.21 -12.25 26.09
CA GLU A 339 -30.77 -13.01 24.97
C GLU A 339 -30.46 -12.32 23.64
N LEU A 340 -29.90 -13.08 22.69
CA LEU A 340 -29.61 -12.66 21.34
C LEU A 340 -30.15 -13.68 20.35
N LEU A 341 -30.76 -13.22 19.26
CA LEU A 341 -31.08 -14.08 18.14
C LEU A 341 -29.84 -14.19 17.24
N VAL A 342 -29.37 -15.40 16.98
CA VAL A 342 -28.11 -15.60 16.23
C VAL A 342 -28.28 -16.60 15.10
N GLU A 343 -27.68 -16.31 13.96
CA GLU A 343 -27.49 -17.29 12.89
C GLU A 343 -26.17 -18.01 13.14
N VAL A 344 -26.18 -19.35 13.16
CA VAL A 344 -25.00 -20.14 13.52
C VAL A 344 -24.64 -21.08 12.38
N LYS A 345 -23.35 -21.18 12.07
CA LYS A 345 -22.78 -22.18 11.18
C LYS A 345 -21.98 -23.18 12.00
N THR A 346 -22.27 -24.45 11.83
CA THR A 346 -21.44 -25.53 12.37
C THR A 346 -20.46 -25.96 11.30
N ASP A 347 -19.16 -25.87 11.60
CA ASP A 347 -18.12 -26.39 10.71
C ASP A 347 -18.08 -27.93 10.77
N LYS A 348 -17.46 -28.57 9.76
CA LYS A 348 -17.26 -30.03 9.66
C LYS A 348 -16.50 -30.62 10.85
N GLN A 349 -15.82 -29.79 11.65
CA GLN A 349 -15.11 -30.15 12.88
C GLN A 349 -15.97 -30.02 14.17
N GLY A 350 -17.26 -29.70 14.06
CA GLY A 350 -18.18 -29.64 15.21
C GLY A 350 -18.07 -28.36 16.06
N LYS A 351 -17.33 -27.35 15.59
CA LYS A 351 -17.31 -26.01 16.20
C LYS A 351 -18.40 -25.14 15.58
N SER A 352 -19.20 -24.52 16.44
CA SER A 352 -20.26 -23.60 16.04
C SER A 352 -19.78 -22.16 16.15
N GLN A 353 -19.96 -21.40 15.08
CA GLN A 353 -19.65 -19.97 15.03
C GLN A 353 -20.92 -19.19 14.68
N VAL A 354 -21.17 -18.14 15.45
CA VAL A 354 -22.20 -17.16 15.13
C VAL A 354 -21.76 -16.41 13.88
N ARG A 355 -22.58 -16.48 12.84
CA ARG A 355 -22.43 -15.71 11.60
C ARG A 355 -22.97 -14.31 11.75
N ARG A 356 -24.09 -14.14 12.44
CA ARG A 356 -24.79 -12.85 12.55
C ARG A 356 -25.65 -12.80 13.79
N VAL A 357 -25.80 -11.61 14.36
CA VAL A 357 -26.73 -11.33 15.47
C VAL A 357 -27.92 -10.54 14.91
N ILE A 358 -29.11 -11.13 14.99
CA ILE A 358 -30.36 -10.57 14.51
C ILE A 358 -31.13 -9.97 15.69
N GLY A 359 -30.77 -8.76 16.10
CA GLY A 359 -31.49 -8.01 17.14
C GLY A 359 -30.77 -8.00 18.47
#